data_AF-A0A0K0Y8Q3-F1
#
_entry.id   AF-A0A0K0Y8Q3-F1
#
_cell.length_a   1.000
_cell.length_b   1.000
_cell.length_c   1.000
_cell.angle_alpha   90.00
_cell.angle_beta   90.00
_cell.angle_gamma   90.00
#
_symmetry.space_group_name_H-M   'P 1'
#
loop_
_entity.id
_entity.type
_entity.pdbx_description
1 polymer ?
#
loop_
_entity_poly.entity_id
_entity_poly.type
_entity_poly.pdbx_seq_one_letter_code
_entity_poly.pdbx_strand_id
1 'polypeptide(L)'
;MTFMLVPCAAAVLVGWIARHWALAGAALTGGIGLFLLVAPMGTTLSRLVLPFGTGAAIAGLAMIIVLKARPSTSVWSRMTIALTATFFPHFLFISYAMAGR
;
A
#
# COMPACT_ATOMS: atom_id res chain seq x y z
N MET A 1 -2.43 -15.97 1.50
CA MET A 1 -3.13 -14.98 2.38
C MET A 1 -2.26 -13.79 2.75
N THR A 2 -0.99 -13.99 3.13
CA THR A 2 -0.08 -12.90 3.55
C THR A 2 0.07 -11.78 2.52
N PHE A 3 0.19 -12.12 1.24
CA PHE A 3 0.27 -11.17 0.11
C PHE A 3 -1.04 -10.40 -0.19
N MET A 4 -2.11 -10.65 0.56
CA MET A 4 -3.39 -9.95 0.43
C MET A 4 -3.69 -9.15 1.69
N LEU A 5 -3.52 -9.75 2.87
CA LEU A 5 -3.81 -9.12 4.16
C LEU A 5 -2.77 -8.07 4.56
N VAL A 6 -1.48 -8.38 4.44
CA VAL A 6 -0.39 -7.46 4.82
C VAL A 6 -0.40 -6.14 4.01
N PRO A 7 -0.53 -6.16 2.66
CA PRO A 7 -0.61 -4.91 1.91
C PRO A 7 -1.87 -4.11 2.26
N CYS A 8 -3.00 -4.79 2.49
CA CYS A 8 -4.24 -4.12 2.90
C CYS A 8 -4.10 -3.46 4.28
N ALA A 9 -3.46 -4.12 5.25
CA ALA A 9 -3.20 -3.53 6.56
C ALA A 9 -2.29 -2.28 6.45
N ALA A 10 -1.22 -2.37 5.64
CA ALA A 10 -0.36 -1.22 5.36
C ALA A 10 -1.14 -0.06 4.71
N ALA A 11 -2.03 -0.36 3.76
CA ALA A 11 -2.85 0.63 3.09
C ALA A 11 -3.82 1.35 4.03
N VAL A 12 -4.46 0.59 4.94
CA VAL A 12 -5.35 1.16 5.96
C VAL A 12 -4.58 2.08 6.90
N LEU A 13 -3.37 1.68 7.32
CA LEU A 13 -2.49 2.54 8.12
C LEU A 13 -2.16 3.83 7.38
N VAL A 14 -1.82 3.76 6.09
CA VAL A 14 -1.57 4.97 5.28
C VAL A 14 -2.83 5.83 5.19
N GLY A 15 -4.01 5.28 4.91
CA GLY A 15 -5.26 6.03 4.86
C GLY A 15 -5.65 6.69 6.19
N TRP A 16 -5.30 6.06 7.30
CA TRP A 16 -5.51 6.58 8.66
C TRP A 16 -4.59 7.77 8.96
N ILE A 17 -3.31 7.63 8.65
CA ILE A 17 -2.24 8.58 9.02
C ILE A 17 -2.14 9.73 8.01
N ALA A 18 -2.38 9.48 6.73
CA ALA A 18 -2.26 10.48 5.66
C ALA A 18 -3.33 11.57 5.78
N ARG A 19 -2.98 12.67 6.47
CA ARG A 19 -3.80 13.88 6.59
C ARG A 19 -3.48 14.93 5.52
N HIS A 20 -2.28 14.87 4.94
CA HIS A 20 -1.83 15.75 3.87
C HIS A 20 -1.20 14.95 2.73
N TRP A 21 -1.29 15.50 1.52
CA TRP A 21 -0.71 14.90 0.31
C TRP A 21 0.81 14.68 0.42
N ALA A 22 1.52 15.55 1.16
CA ALA A 22 2.95 15.38 1.40
C ALA A 22 3.25 14.13 2.24
N LEU A 23 2.41 13.82 3.23
CA LEU A 23 2.54 12.62 4.06
C LEU A 23 2.25 11.34 3.26
N ALA A 24 1.27 11.41 2.35
CA ALA A 24 1.01 10.34 1.40
C ALA A 24 2.19 10.14 0.43
N GLY A 25 2.84 11.23 0.01
CA GLY A 25 4.10 11.21 -0.73
C GLY A 25 5.22 10.51 0.01
N ALA A 26 5.39 10.79 1.30
CA ALA A 26 6.38 10.12 2.15
C ALA A 26 6.08 8.62 2.32
N ALA A 27 4.81 8.23 2.45
CA ALA A 27 4.41 6.83 2.49
C ALA A 27 4.73 6.12 1.17
N LEU A 28 4.52 6.80 0.03
CA LEU A 28 4.87 6.28 -1.29
C LEU A 28 6.37 6.07 -1.45
N THR A 29 7.17 7.10 -1.18
CA THR A 29 8.62 7.04 -1.34
C THR A 29 9.25 6.09 -0.33
N GLY A 30 8.75 6.06 0.91
CA GLY A 30 9.17 5.09 1.94
C GLY A 30 8.82 3.65 1.56
N GLY A 31 7.63 3.41 1.01
CA GLY A 31 7.23 2.10 0.49
C GLY A 31 8.14 1.62 -0.65
N ILE A 32 8.50 2.51 -1.58
CA ILE A 32 9.46 2.22 -2.66
C ILE A 32 10.87 2.00 -2.10
N GLY A 33 11.31 2.84 -1.16
CA GLY A 33 12.62 2.70 -0.50
C GLY A 33 12.76 1.36 0.22
N LEU A 34 11.69 0.86 0.83
CA LEU A 34 11.65 -0.47 1.44
C LEU A 34 11.90 -1.59 0.42
N PHE A 35 11.47 -1.46 -0.85
CA PHE A 35 11.83 -2.44 -1.89
C PHE A 35 13.32 -2.50 -2.14
N LEU A 36 13.97 -1.32 -2.21
CA LEU A 36 15.40 -1.23 -2.47
C LEU A 36 16.22 -1.80 -1.31
N LEU A 37 15.75 -1.61 -0.09
CA LEU A 37 16.42 -2.09 1.13
C LEU A 37 16.18 -3.58 1.42
N VAL A 38 15.15 -4.19 0.82
CA VAL A 38 14.83 -5.61 1.01
C VAL A 38 15.74 -6.54 0.22
N ALA A 39 16.38 -6.08 -0.86
CA ALA A 39 17.24 -6.92 -1.71
C ALA A 39 18.30 -7.75 -0.93
N PRO A 40 19.00 -7.22 0.09
CA PRO A 40 19.93 -8.00 0.91
C PRO A 40 19.27 -8.80 2.06
N MET A 41 17.97 -8.65 2.30
CA MET A 41 17.29 -9.27 3.44
C MET A 41 16.90 -10.72 3.13
N GLY A 42 17.10 -11.61 4.10
CA GLY A 42 16.78 -13.03 3.98
C GLY A 42 15.30 -13.29 3.66
N THR A 43 15.01 -14.47 3.10
CA THR A 43 13.69 -14.85 2.53
C THR A 43 12.50 -14.64 3.46
N THR A 44 12.70 -14.77 4.78
CA THR A 44 11.65 -14.55 5.80
C THR A 44 11.23 -13.08 5.90
N LEU A 45 12.17 -12.14 5.92
CA LEU A 45 11.85 -10.72 6.03
C LEU A 45 11.20 -10.23 4.74
N SER A 46 11.70 -10.66 3.60
CA SER A 46 11.17 -10.26 2.28
C SER A 46 9.70 -10.65 2.10
N ARG A 47 9.25 -11.76 2.68
CA ARG A 47 7.83 -12.18 2.66
C ARG A 47 6.87 -11.25 3.41
N LEU A 48 7.37 -10.43 4.33
CA LEU A 48 6.57 -9.46 5.09
C LEU A 48 6.79 -8.04 4.57
N VAL A 49 8.05 -7.68 4.32
CA VAL A 49 8.40 -6.30 3.97
C VAL A 49 7.99 -5.95 2.55
N LEU A 50 8.09 -6.89 1.58
CA LEU A 50 7.62 -6.64 0.21
C LEU A 50 6.12 -6.33 0.16
N PRO A 51 5.21 -7.17 0.69
CA PRO A 51 3.80 -6.86 0.65
C PRO A 51 3.44 -5.61 1.47
N PHE A 52 4.14 -5.36 2.59
CA PHE A 52 3.91 -4.13 3.36
C PHE A 52 4.31 -2.89 2.54
N GLY A 53 5.47 -2.93 1.90
CA GLY A 53 5.99 -1.87 1.05
C GLY A 53 5.11 -1.60 -0.17
N THR A 54 4.65 -2.64 -0.89
CA THR A 54 3.73 -2.45 -2.04
C THR A 54 2.42 -1.83 -1.57
N GLY A 55 1.88 -2.30 -0.44
CA GLY A 55 0.64 -1.78 0.12
C GLY A 55 0.75 -0.31 0.49
N ALA A 56 1.82 0.07 1.18
CA ALA A 56 2.08 1.47 1.53
C ALA A 56 2.31 2.34 0.28
N ALA A 57 3.03 1.84 -0.72
CA ALA A 57 3.32 2.57 -1.95
C ALA A 57 2.07 2.86 -2.77
N ILE A 58 1.23 1.85 -3.01
CA ILE A 58 -0.01 1.98 -3.79
C ILE A 58 -1.01 2.86 -3.05
N ALA A 59 -1.18 2.66 -1.74
CA ALA A 59 -2.03 3.51 -0.93
C ALA A 59 -1.55 4.96 -0.90
N GLY A 60 -0.24 5.19 -0.78
CA GLY A 60 0.37 6.51 -0.87
C GLY A 60 0.04 7.20 -2.19
N LEU A 61 0.19 6.49 -3.32
CA LEU A 61 -0.15 7.02 -4.64
C LEU A 61 -1.61 7.46 -4.73
N ALA A 62 -2.53 6.58 -4.29
CA ALA A 62 -3.96 6.87 -4.28
C ALA A 62 -4.29 8.08 -3.38
N MET A 63 -3.68 8.15 -2.20
CA MET A 63 -3.90 9.24 -1.25
C MET A 63 -3.32 10.57 -1.73
N ILE A 64 -2.23 10.60 -2.49
CA ILE A 64 -1.72 11.84 -3.11
C ILE A 64 -2.80 12.44 -4.01
N ILE A 65 -3.43 11.63 -4.85
CA ILE A 65 -4.47 12.09 -5.79
C ILE A 65 -5.69 12.59 -5.01
N VAL A 66 -6.18 11.78 -4.06
CA VAL A 66 -7.38 12.10 -3.28
C VAL A 66 -7.18 13.34 -2.42
N LEU A 67 -6.06 13.46 -1.69
CA LEU A 67 -5.82 14.58 -0.79
C LEU A 67 -5.45 15.88 -1.52
N LYS A 68 -4.92 15.79 -2.75
CA LYS A 68 -4.79 16.98 -3.61
C LYS A 68 -6.15 17.48 -4.11
N ALA A 69 -7.05 16.58 -4.51
CA ALA A 69 -8.37 16.96 -5.01
C ALA A 69 -9.35 17.35 -3.87
N ARG A 70 -9.30 16.65 -2.74
CA ARG A 70 -10.20 16.79 -1.60
C ARG A 70 -9.43 16.64 -0.27
N PRO A 71 -8.79 17.71 0.22
CA PRO A 71 -8.01 17.65 1.46
C PRO A 71 -8.85 17.38 2.71
N SER A 72 -10.14 17.69 2.69
CA SER A 72 -11.09 17.48 3.80
C SER A 72 -11.74 16.08 3.82
N THR A 73 -11.24 15.13 3.02
CA THR A 73 -11.77 13.76 2.98
C THR A 73 -11.70 13.10 4.36
N SER A 74 -12.82 12.52 4.82
CA SER A 74 -12.92 11.88 6.13
C SER A 74 -11.94 10.70 6.28
N VAL A 75 -11.55 10.41 7.52
CA VAL A 75 -10.63 9.30 7.85
C VAL A 75 -11.15 7.97 7.29
N TRP A 76 -12.44 7.68 7.49
CA TRP A 76 -13.10 6.48 6.97
C TRP A 76 -13.01 6.40 5.44
N SER A 77 -13.33 7.48 4.72
CA SER A 77 -13.21 7.48 3.26
C SER A 77 -11.78 7.27 2.80
N ARG A 78 -10.78 7.87 3.46
CA ARG A 78 -9.37 7.65 3.11
C ARG A 78 -8.94 6.20 3.31
N MET A 79 -9.33 5.60 4.44
CA MET A 79 -9.04 4.20 4.74
C MET A 79 -9.70 3.27 3.72
N THR A 80 -10.98 3.49 3.39
CA THR A 80 -11.68 2.68 2.39
C THR A 80 -11.06 2.83 1.00
N ILE A 81 -10.75 4.06 0.56
CA ILE A 81 -10.12 4.27 -0.76
C ILE A 81 -8.74 3.62 -0.82
N ALA A 82 -7.90 3.81 0.21
CA ALA A 82 -6.57 3.20 0.28
C ALA A 82 -6.64 1.67 0.27
N LEU A 83 -7.55 1.10 1.06
CA LEU A 83 -7.82 -0.32 1.10
C LEU A 83 -8.22 -0.84 -0.29
N THR A 84 -9.22 -0.22 -0.91
CA THR A 84 -9.72 -0.64 -2.23
C THR A 84 -8.64 -0.53 -3.31
N ALA A 85 -7.91 0.59 -3.34
CA ALA A 85 -6.82 0.83 -4.28
C ALA A 85 -5.69 -0.20 -4.16
N THR A 86 -5.48 -0.74 -2.96
CA THR A 86 -4.43 -1.74 -2.70
C THR A 86 -4.93 -3.16 -2.89
N PHE A 87 -6.18 -3.43 -2.51
CA PHE A 87 -6.81 -4.74 -2.60
C PHE A 87 -6.91 -5.23 -4.04
N PHE A 88 -7.43 -4.41 -4.96
CA PHE A 88 -7.67 -4.83 -6.34
C PHE A 88 -6.39 -5.29 -7.06
N PRO A 89 -5.27 -4.52 -7.08
CA PRO A 89 -4.04 -4.97 -7.71
C PRO A 89 -3.48 -6.27 -7.11
N HIS A 90 -3.50 -6.41 -5.78
CA HIS A 90 -2.97 -7.60 -5.12
C HIS A 90 -3.87 -8.82 -5.34
N PHE A 91 -5.19 -8.64 -5.34
CA PHE A 91 -6.15 -9.69 -5.64
C PHE A 91 -6.00 -10.18 -7.09
N LEU A 92 -5.87 -9.26 -8.05
CA LEU A 92 -5.64 -9.59 -9.46
C LEU A 92 -4.30 -10.31 -9.66
N PHE A 93 -3.24 -9.82 -9.01
CA PHE A 93 -1.92 -10.45 -9.06
C PHE A 93 -1.96 -11.90 -8.55
N ILE A 94 -2.60 -12.13 -7.39
CA ILE A 94 -2.74 -13.49 -6.84
C ILE A 94 -3.61 -14.36 -7.75
N SER A 95 -4.73 -13.84 -8.26
CA SER A 95 -5.60 -14.57 -9.17
C SER A 95 -4.85 -15.01 -10.44
N TYR A 96 -4.06 -14.11 -11.03
CA TYR A 96 -3.21 -14.43 -12.18
C TYR A 96 -2.12 -15.45 -11.83
N ALA A 97 -1.40 -15.24 -10.73
CA ALA A 97 -0.32 -16.14 -10.29
C ALA A 97 -0.82 -17.56 -9.96
N MET A 98 -2.07 -17.69 -9.52
CA MET A 98 -2.71 -18.98 -9.23
C MET A 98 -3.32 -19.62 -10.48
N ALA A 99 -3.78 -18.84 -11.45
CA ALA A 99 -4.35 -19.34 -12.71
C ALA A 99 -3.29 -19.81 -13.73
N GLY A 100 -2.05 -19.30 -13.62
CA GLY A 100 -0.91 -19.75 -14.43
C GLY A 100 -0.22 -21.02 -13.94
N ARG A 101 -0.83 -21.74 -13.00
CA ARG A 101 -0.38 -23.04 -12.46
C ARG A 101 -1.45 -24.09 -12.74
#